data_AF-A0A5B6UTW3-F1
#
_entry.id   AF-A0A5B6UTW3-F1
#
_cell.length_a   1.000
_cell.length_b   1.000
_cell.length_c   1.000
_cell.angle_alpha   90.00
_cell.angle_beta   90.00
_cell.angle_gamma   90.00
#
_symmetry.space_group_name_H-M   'P 1'
#
loop_
_entity.id
_entity.type
_entity.pdbx_description
1 polymer ?
#
loop_
_entity_poly.entity_id
_entity_poly.type
_entity_poly.pdbx_seq_one_letter_code
_entity_poly.pdbx_strand_id
1 'polypeptide(L)'
;MKSTSNLVQVNLPKKQVKTCYVPQLPQRKELVSELGPIHSTLAFEGSIAKKHPTYRCNEVQAEAAIQFLAIMRDYLESLCANLRSHTITSVQSDQDRVSLLLKDSFIDSFPIKDRPFIKLFVDTQLFTVLSDSRLSRYENEN
;
A
#
# COMPACT_ATOMS: atom_id res chain seq x y z
N MET A 1 -28.40 2.79 18.84
CA MET A 1 -27.18 3.18 18.09
C MET A 1 -26.78 2.01 17.21
N LYS A 2 -26.73 2.17 15.87
CA LYS A 2 -26.37 1.09 14.94
C LYS A 2 -24.88 0.73 15.10
N SER A 3 -24.58 -0.57 15.20
CA SER A 3 -23.21 -1.09 15.21
C SER A 3 -22.53 -0.80 13.87
N THR A 4 -21.49 0.02 13.88
CA THR A 4 -20.67 0.30 12.69
C THR A 4 -19.56 -0.74 12.59
N SER A 5 -19.90 -1.95 12.13
CA SER A 5 -18.99 -3.11 12.12
C SER A 5 -17.81 -2.97 11.16
N ASN A 6 -17.87 -2.02 10.21
CA ASN A 6 -16.91 -1.91 9.10
C ASN A 6 -16.04 -0.64 9.15
N LEU A 7 -16.05 0.09 10.28
CA LEU A 7 -15.26 1.32 10.43
C LEU A 7 -13.98 1.07 11.21
N VAL A 8 -12.88 1.69 10.75
CA VAL A 8 -11.67 1.85 11.56
C VAL A 8 -11.80 3.15 12.35
N GLN A 9 -11.82 3.06 13.69
CA GLN A 9 -11.88 4.21 14.57
C GLN A 9 -10.49 4.46 15.19
N VAL A 10 -9.93 5.63 14.90
CA VAL A 10 -8.65 6.08 15.48
C VAL A 10 -8.94 7.09 16.59
N ASN A 11 -8.69 6.69 17.83
CA ASN A 11 -8.77 7.58 18.98
C ASN A 11 -7.38 8.19 19.24
N LEU A 12 -7.16 9.40 18.70
CA LEU A 12 -5.88 10.12 18.84
C LEU A 12 -5.51 10.40 20.30
N PRO A 13 -6.41 10.92 21.17
CA PRO A 13 -6.08 11.16 22.57
C PRO A 13 -5.65 9.90 23.33
N LYS A 14 -6.35 8.77 23.10
CA LYS A 14 -6.09 7.50 23.78
C LYS A 14 -5.03 6.64 23.08
N LYS A 15 -4.51 7.08 21.92
CA LYS A 15 -3.62 6.29 21.04
C LYS A 15 -4.15 4.87 20.77
N GLN A 16 -5.46 4.75 20.59
CA GLN A 16 -6.12 3.47 20.38
C GLN A 16 -6.73 3.41 18.99
N VAL A 17 -6.54 2.29 18.30
CA VAL A 17 -7.16 2.01 17.02
C VAL A 17 -8.11 0.84 17.22
N LYS A 18 -9.39 1.04 16.93
CA LYS A 18 -10.37 -0.04 16.80
C LYS A 18 -10.54 -0.33 15.33
N THR A 19 -10.09 -1.49 14.88
CA THR A 19 -10.19 -1.90 13.48
C THR A 19 -11.36 -2.86 13.31
N CYS A 20 -11.96 -2.85 12.13
CA CYS A 20 -12.71 -4.00 11.63
C CYS A 20 -11.73 -5.13 11.25
N TYR A 21 -12.25 -6.29 10.87
CA TYR A 21 -11.41 -7.36 10.34
C TYR A 21 -10.75 -6.89 9.03
N VAL A 22 -9.42 -6.91 9.01
CA VAL A 22 -8.60 -6.64 7.83
C VAL A 22 -7.59 -7.79 7.71
N PRO A 23 -7.50 -8.44 6.54
CA PRO A 23 -6.47 -9.46 6.30
C PRO A 23 -5.06 -8.92 6.55
N GLN A 24 -4.15 -9.82 6.93
CA GLN A 24 -2.76 -9.45 7.16
C GLN A 24 -2.07 -9.07 5.85
N LEU A 25 -1.17 -8.10 5.92
CA LEU A 25 -0.32 -7.74 4.79
C LEU A 25 0.62 -8.91 4.43
N PRO A 26 0.85 -9.17 3.13
CA PRO A 26 1.95 -10.01 2.69
C PRO A 26 3.26 -9.56 3.33
N GLN A 27 4.13 -10.49 3.74
CA GLN A 27 5.45 -10.17 4.31
C GLN A 27 5.42 -9.12 5.45
N ARG A 28 4.33 -9.10 6.24
CA ARG A 28 4.15 -8.10 7.31
C ARG A 28 5.32 -8.08 8.31
N LYS A 29 5.94 -9.23 8.60
CA LYS A 29 6.99 -9.30 9.61
C LYS A 29 8.23 -8.54 9.16
N GLU A 30 8.62 -8.74 7.92
CA GLU A 30 9.72 -8.09 7.23
C GLU A 30 9.46 -6.58 7.17
N LEU A 31 8.27 -6.19 6.69
CA LEU A 31 7.86 -4.78 6.62
C LEU A 31 7.91 -4.08 7.99
N VAL A 32 7.38 -4.73 9.04
CA VAL A 32 7.41 -4.17 10.40
C VAL A 32 8.83 -4.08 10.94
N SER A 33 9.71 -5.01 10.58
CA SER A 33 11.12 -4.97 10.96
C SER A 33 11.85 -3.79 10.33
N GLU A 34 11.55 -3.48 9.06
CA GLU A 34 12.15 -2.34 8.35
C GLU A 34 11.60 -0.99 8.84
N LEU A 35 10.30 -0.90 9.09
CA LEU A 35 9.66 0.32 9.58
C LEU A 35 9.91 0.60 11.07
N GLY A 36 10.23 -0.44 11.85
CA GLY A 36 10.36 -0.37 13.31
C GLY A 36 11.37 0.69 13.82
N PRO A 37 12.61 0.73 13.30
CA PRO A 37 13.59 1.75 13.67
C PRO A 37 13.10 3.17 13.39
N ILE A 38 12.53 3.40 12.20
CA ILE A 38 12.05 4.72 11.78
C ILE A 38 10.85 5.17 12.62
N HIS A 39 9.92 4.25 12.89
CA HIS A 39 8.79 4.50 13.79
C HIS A 39 9.28 4.87 15.20
N SER A 40 10.35 4.24 15.69
CA SER A 40 10.92 4.54 17.00
C SER A 40 11.48 5.97 17.06
N THR A 41 12.17 6.41 15.99
CA THR A 41 12.64 7.80 15.85
C THR A 41 11.47 8.78 15.86
N LEU A 42 10.44 8.53 15.05
CA LEU A 42 9.24 9.39 15.00
C LEU A 42 8.52 9.45 16.35
N ALA A 43 8.42 8.32 17.07
CA ALA A 43 7.78 8.25 18.38
C ALA A 43 8.57 9.02 19.46
N PHE A 44 9.90 8.95 19.41
CA PHE A 44 10.79 9.69 20.29
C PHE A 44 10.65 11.20 20.07
N GLU A 45 10.77 11.67 18.84
CA GLU A 45 10.63 13.09 18.49
C GLU A 45 9.21 13.63 18.82
N GLY A 46 8.18 12.81 18.63
CA GLY A 46 6.81 13.15 19.01
C GLY A 46 6.62 13.33 20.53
N SER A 47 7.46 12.71 21.37
CA SER A 47 7.44 12.90 22.82
C SER A 47 8.04 14.26 23.23
N ILE A 48 9.01 14.76 22.47
CA ILE A 48 9.65 16.06 22.67
C ILE A 48 8.68 17.18 22.29
N ALA A 49 7.96 17.03 21.18
CA ALA A 49 6.94 17.98 20.74
C ALA A 49 5.80 18.18 21.75
N LYS A 50 5.44 17.15 22.54
CA LYS A 50 4.46 17.30 23.64
C LYS A 50 4.93 18.21 24.76
N LYS A 51 6.25 18.35 24.97
CA LYS A 51 6.82 19.25 25.98
C LYS A 51 6.84 20.71 25.52
N HIS A 52 6.83 20.95 24.20
CA HIS A 52 6.84 22.28 23.58
C HIS A 52 5.78 22.39 22.47
N PRO A 53 4.54 22.83 22.78
CA PRO A 53 3.38 22.70 21.90
C PRO A 53 3.39 23.52 20.60
N THR A 54 4.45 24.28 20.32
CA THR A 54 4.62 24.92 19.02
C THR A 54 4.82 23.85 17.96
N TYR A 55 3.76 23.59 17.19
CA TYR A 55 3.72 22.73 16.01
C TYR A 55 4.78 23.17 14.98
N ARG A 56 6.02 22.71 15.14
CA ARG A 56 7.04 22.75 14.11
C ARG A 56 7.48 21.33 13.86
N CYS A 57 7.22 20.84 12.65
CA CYS A 57 7.87 19.65 12.12
C CYS A 57 9.37 19.89 12.17
N ASN A 58 10.11 19.04 12.90
CA ASN A 58 11.56 19.15 12.94
C ASN A 58 12.18 18.38 11.75
N GLU A 59 13.42 18.73 11.39
CA GLU A 59 14.09 18.11 10.24
C GLU A 59 14.22 16.58 10.39
N VAL A 60 14.45 16.11 11.62
CA VAL A 60 14.56 14.67 11.93
C VAL A 60 13.23 13.93 11.68
N GLN A 61 12.10 14.53 12.03
CA GLN A 61 10.76 13.99 11.78
C GLN A 61 10.43 13.99 10.29
N ALA A 62 10.80 15.04 9.57
CA ALA A 62 10.59 15.12 8.14
C ALA A 62 11.38 14.02 7.42
N GLU A 63 12.67 13.87 7.74
CA GLU A 63 13.54 12.86 7.16
C GLU A 63 13.07 11.43 7.50
N ALA A 64 12.75 11.17 8.77
CA ALA A 64 12.20 9.88 9.18
C ALA A 64 10.87 9.57 8.48
N ALA A 65 9.99 10.55 8.28
CA ALA A 65 8.74 10.37 7.54
C ALA A 65 8.98 10.07 6.05
N ILE A 66 9.97 10.71 5.42
CA ILE A 66 10.36 10.43 4.02
C ILE A 66 10.87 9.00 3.89
N GLN A 67 11.74 8.55 4.80
CA GLN A 67 12.25 7.17 4.80
C GLN A 67 11.13 6.16 5.03
N PHE A 68 10.22 6.42 5.98
CA PHE A 68 9.05 5.57 6.23
C PHE A 68 8.19 5.43 4.97
N LEU A 69 7.95 6.54 4.28
CA LEU A 69 7.16 6.57 3.05
C LEU A 69 7.86 5.84 1.90
N ALA A 70 9.19 5.98 1.77
CA ALA A 70 9.96 5.27 0.76
C ALA A 70 9.84 3.76 0.91
N ILE A 71 10.04 3.22 2.12
CA ILE A 71 9.90 1.78 2.39
C ILE A 71 8.47 1.31 2.10
N MET A 72 7.45 2.07 2.52
CA MET A 72 6.06 1.73 2.24
C MET A 72 5.75 1.72 0.74
N ARG A 73 6.29 2.67 -0.03
CA ARG A 73 6.12 2.74 -1.47
C ARG A 73 6.79 1.55 -2.14
N ASP A 74 8.06 1.29 -1.82
CA ASP A 74 8.83 0.20 -2.43
C ASP A 74 8.18 -1.17 -2.11
N TYR A 75 7.67 -1.35 -0.89
CA TYR A 75 6.87 -2.51 -0.51
C TYR A 75 5.61 -2.66 -1.37
N LEU A 76 4.80 -1.60 -1.53
CA LEU A 76 3.59 -1.65 -2.35
C LEU A 76 3.90 -1.88 -3.85
N GLU A 77 5.00 -1.32 -4.34
CA GLU A 77 5.48 -1.57 -5.70
C GLU A 77 5.92 -3.03 -5.88
N SER A 78 6.54 -3.64 -4.87
CA SER A 78 6.94 -5.05 -4.91
C SER A 78 5.73 -5.99 -5.09
N LEU A 79 4.58 -5.66 -4.48
CA LEU A 79 3.33 -6.40 -4.68
C LEU A 79 2.80 -6.28 -6.11
N CYS A 80 3.21 -5.26 -6.86
CA CYS A 80 2.76 -5.00 -8.22
C CYS A 80 3.80 -5.39 -9.29
N ALA A 81 4.94 -5.95 -8.89
CA ALA A 81 6.10 -6.12 -9.77
C ALA A 81 5.83 -7.08 -10.96
N ASN A 82 4.97 -8.08 -10.78
CA ASN A 82 4.67 -9.11 -11.78
C ASN A 82 3.40 -8.83 -12.60
N LEU A 83 2.80 -7.64 -12.54
CA LEU A 83 1.58 -7.30 -13.28
C LEU A 83 1.67 -7.63 -14.78
N ARG A 84 2.84 -7.40 -15.40
CA ARG A 84 3.07 -7.70 -16.84
C ARG A 84 2.85 -9.17 -17.17
N SER A 85 3.28 -10.09 -16.31
CA SER A 85 3.14 -11.55 -16.51
C SER A 85 1.70 -12.04 -16.46
N HIS A 86 0.80 -11.22 -15.91
CA HIS A 86 -0.63 -11.51 -15.79
C HIS A 86 -1.46 -10.61 -16.73
N THR A 87 -0.82 -10.01 -17.73
CA THR A 87 -1.47 -9.12 -18.69
C THR A 87 -1.49 -9.77 -20.07
N ILE A 88 -2.65 -9.75 -20.74
CA ILE A 88 -2.75 -10.07 -22.18
C ILE A 88 -2.76 -8.76 -22.95
N THR A 89 -1.85 -8.60 -23.92
CA THR A 89 -1.89 -7.48 -24.87
C THR A 89 -2.50 -7.98 -26.18
N SER A 90 -3.68 -7.47 -26.52
CA SER A 90 -4.29 -7.73 -27.84
C SER A 90 -3.79 -6.70 -28.83
N VAL A 91 -3.29 -7.17 -29.98
CA VAL A 91 -2.91 -6.31 -31.11
C VAL A 91 -4.08 -6.34 -32.10
N GLN A 92 -4.90 -5.29 -32.11
CA GLN A 92 -5.95 -5.15 -33.12
C GLN A 92 -5.36 -4.57 -34.42
N SER A 93 -6.03 -4.81 -35.54
CA SER A 93 -5.58 -4.48 -36.91
C SER A 93 -5.34 -2.99 -37.17
N ASP A 94 -5.80 -2.09 -36.27
CA ASP A 94 -5.78 -0.63 -36.45
C ASP A 94 -4.79 0.09 -35.50
N GLN A 95 -3.68 -0.58 -35.12
CA GLN A 95 -2.65 -0.06 -34.19
C GLN A 95 -3.09 0.17 -32.73
N ASP A 96 -4.35 -0.10 -32.39
CA ASP A 96 -4.84 -0.03 -31.01
C ASP A 96 -4.40 -1.29 -30.25
N ARG A 97 -3.40 -1.13 -29.39
CA ARG A 97 -2.95 -2.18 -28.46
C ARG A 97 -3.71 -1.97 -27.16
N VAL A 98 -4.48 -2.95 -26.75
CA VAL A 98 -5.19 -2.92 -25.47
C VAL A 98 -4.58 -3.98 -24.56
N SER A 99 -4.11 -3.56 -23.38
CA SER A 99 -3.55 -4.44 -22.35
C SER A 99 -4.59 -4.70 -21.26
N LEU A 100 -4.93 -5.97 -21.07
CA LEU A 100 -5.92 -6.42 -20.08
C LEU A 100 -5.25 -7.22 -18.97
N LEU A 101 -5.41 -6.77 -17.72
CA LEU A 101 -4.95 -7.49 -16.54
C LEU A 101 -5.92 -8.62 -16.17
N LEU A 102 -5.40 -9.84 -16.11
CA LEU A 102 -6.11 -11.01 -15.62
C LEU A 102 -6.06 -11.06 -14.09
N LYS A 103 -7.04 -10.44 -13.42
CA LYS A 103 -7.06 -10.30 -11.95
C LYS A 103 -6.93 -11.63 -11.22
N ASP A 104 -7.65 -12.68 -11.62
CA ASP A 104 -7.59 -13.99 -10.96
C ASP A 104 -6.20 -14.63 -11.09
N SER A 105 -5.60 -14.55 -12.28
CA SER A 105 -4.23 -15.02 -12.52
C SER A 105 -3.22 -14.28 -11.65
N PHE A 106 -3.37 -12.96 -11.51
CA PHE A 106 -2.52 -12.14 -10.64
C PHE A 106 -2.72 -12.50 -9.16
N ILE A 107 -3.96 -12.64 -8.67
CA ILE A 107 -4.25 -13.06 -7.29
C ILE A 107 -3.64 -14.44 -7.01
N ASP A 108 -3.76 -15.37 -7.95
CA ASP A 108 -3.28 -16.74 -7.78
C ASP A 108 -1.76 -16.89 -7.79
N SER A 109 -1.04 -15.86 -8.28
CA SER A 109 0.42 -15.79 -8.18
C SER A 109 0.94 -15.68 -6.75
N PHE A 110 0.11 -15.22 -5.80
CA PHE A 110 0.48 -15.07 -4.40
C PHE A 110 0.28 -16.36 -3.59
N PRO A 111 1.07 -16.56 -2.51
CA PRO A 111 0.83 -17.64 -1.55
C PRO A 111 -0.59 -17.60 -0.99
N ILE A 112 -1.21 -18.76 -0.76
CA ILE A 112 -2.62 -18.90 -0.31
C ILE A 112 -2.93 -18.03 0.92
N LYS A 113 -1.98 -17.91 1.86
CA LYS A 113 -2.09 -17.09 3.07
C LYS A 113 -2.26 -15.59 2.80
N ASP A 114 -1.74 -15.11 1.68
CA ASP A 114 -1.66 -13.68 1.32
C ASP A 114 -2.81 -13.28 0.37
N ARG A 115 -3.41 -14.26 -0.34
CA ARG A 115 -4.54 -14.03 -1.26
C ARG A 115 -5.74 -13.29 -0.65
N PRO A 116 -6.15 -13.49 0.61
CA PRO A 116 -7.25 -12.72 1.20
C PRO A 116 -7.00 -11.21 1.20
N PHE A 117 -5.76 -10.78 1.44
CA PHE A 117 -5.40 -9.37 1.34
C PHE A 117 -5.38 -8.92 -0.12
N ILE A 118 -4.75 -9.69 -1.00
CA ILE A 118 -4.61 -9.33 -2.42
C ILE A 118 -5.98 -9.19 -3.10
N LYS A 119 -6.95 -10.06 -2.77
CA LYS A 119 -8.33 -9.95 -3.25
C LYS A 119 -8.96 -8.59 -2.92
N LEU A 120 -8.82 -8.14 -1.67
CA LEU A 120 -9.32 -6.81 -1.29
C LEU A 120 -8.50 -5.68 -1.92
N PHE A 121 -7.19 -5.87 -2.08
CA PHE A 121 -6.29 -4.88 -2.65
C PHE A 121 -6.60 -4.60 -4.13
N VAL A 122 -6.82 -5.63 -4.95
CA VAL A 122 -7.10 -5.46 -6.39
C VAL A 122 -8.48 -4.87 -6.69
N ASP A 123 -9.36 -4.86 -5.69
CA ASP A 123 -10.68 -4.22 -5.74
C ASP A 123 -10.65 -2.77 -5.28
N THR A 124 -9.49 -2.27 -4.82
CA THR A 124 -9.37 -0.85 -4.45
C THR A 124 -9.33 0.05 -5.68
N GLN A 125 -9.90 1.25 -5.53
CA GLN A 125 -9.78 2.30 -6.55
C GLN A 125 -8.30 2.67 -6.80
N LEU A 126 -7.48 2.67 -5.74
CA LEU A 126 -6.06 2.96 -5.84
C LEU A 126 -5.33 1.95 -6.74
N PHE A 127 -5.60 0.66 -6.57
CA PHE A 127 -5.02 -0.37 -7.42
C PHE A 127 -5.46 -0.21 -8.87
N THR A 128 -6.75 0.07 -9.11
CA THR A 128 -7.28 0.26 -10.47
C THR A 128 -6.54 1.39 -11.20
N VAL A 129 -6.38 2.55 -10.56
CA VAL A 129 -5.66 3.68 -11.16
C VAL A 129 -4.19 3.34 -11.43
N LEU A 130 -3.55 2.61 -10.51
CA LEU A 130 -2.16 2.18 -10.68
C LEU A 130 -2.02 1.17 -11.83
N SER A 131 -2.88 0.15 -11.88
CA SER A 131 -2.84 -0.88 -12.90
C SER A 131 -3.05 -0.28 -14.29
N ASP A 132 -4.04 0.61 -14.45
CA ASP A 132 -4.32 1.25 -15.73
C ASP A 132 -3.14 2.10 -16.20
N SER A 133 -2.50 2.84 -15.28
CA SER A 133 -1.28 3.60 -15.59
C SER A 133 -0.09 2.71 -15.98
N ARG A 134 -0.03 1.46 -15.52
CA ARG A 134 1.03 0.51 -15.90
C ARG A 134 0.71 -0.18 -17.23
N LEU A 135 -0.54 -0.58 -17.42
CA LEU A 135 -1.03 -1.21 -18.64
C LEU A 135 -0.88 -0.30 -19.86
N SER A 136 -1.18 1.01 -19.70
CA SER A 136 -0.97 1.98 -20.78
C SER A 136 0.51 2.12 -21.19
N ARG A 137 1.45 1.89 -20.28
CA ARG A 137 2.88 1.86 -20.63
C ARG A 137 3.22 0.63 -21.48
N TYR A 138 2.64 -0.53 -21.15
CA TYR A 138 2.86 -1.76 -21.92
C TYR A 138 2.32 -1.69 -23.35
N GLU A 139 1.28 -0.89 -23.58
CA GLU A 139 0.76 -0.62 -24.93
C GLU A 139 1.76 0.19 -25.76
N ASN A 140 2.50 1.08 -25.10
CA ASN A 140 3.50 1.97 -25.70
C ASN A 140 4.93 1.39 -25.74
N GLU A 141 5.17 0.22 -25.13
CA GLU A 141 6.46 -0.46 -25.16
C GLU A 141 6.61 -1.30 -26.45
N ASN A 142 7.60 -0.95 -27.26
CA ASN A 142 8.00 -1.64 -28.51
C ASN A 142 8.77 -2.93 -28.23
#